data_AF-A0A355FDN0-F1
#
_entry.id   AF-A0A355FDN0-F1
#
_cell.length_a   1.000
_cell.length_b   1.000
_cell.length_c   1.000
_cell.angle_alpha   90.00
_cell.angle_beta   90.00
_cell.angle_gamma   90.00
#
_symmetry.space_group_name_H-M   'P 1'
#
loop_
_entity.id
_entity.type
_entity.pdbx_description
1 polymer ?
#
loop_
_entity_poly.entity_id
_entity_poly.type
_entity_poly.pdbx_seq_one_letter_code
_entity_poly.pdbx_strand_id
1 'polypeptide(L)'
;MTTKTKQNHHEAQSSKGPYKVFLAEMQKMLDLLNTSDRMSYYPADIRHRMFSLKYLFTSPAKGNEFVTGVELHHIDAKTRELLHQKVIPYEKIKISHYQLLLLNCYLKTRYELAKKDHLNGLLDDDLLKRYSDVSGKGEDAFLQCFLLDHLKILTQMSNPEHKYFALDLTPSLANSVGGNRVKLTVDVFAFPPNKQILHIHDFPRPVYAMGTGTIHHSVNWTNIDAHLLGDSYHGPSEQLGVYIQSHALKRLQERLDILDQYALNYTLWNNTVSIKQVYRYKGYYLLPYL
;
A
#
# COMPACT_ATOMS: atom_id res chain seq x y z
N MET A 1 39.12 -37.24 29.56
CA MET A 1 38.59 -36.60 28.33
C MET A 1 37.22 -37.18 28.06
N THR A 2 36.17 -36.51 28.52
CA THR A 2 34.78 -36.94 28.42
C THR A 2 34.05 -35.99 27.46
N THR A 3 33.79 -36.47 26.26
CA THR A 3 33.04 -35.77 25.22
C THR A 3 31.56 -35.78 25.59
N LYS A 4 31.04 -34.62 26.01
CA LYS A 4 29.61 -34.37 26.20
C LYS A 4 28.93 -34.27 24.83
N THR A 5 28.15 -35.29 24.47
CA THR A 5 27.18 -35.24 23.37
C THR A 5 26.07 -34.26 23.78
N LYS A 6 26.03 -33.07 23.17
CA LYS A 6 24.89 -32.16 23.29
C LYS A 6 23.71 -32.79 22.56
N GLN A 7 22.80 -33.40 23.31
CA GLN A 7 21.44 -33.67 22.87
C GLN A 7 20.79 -32.31 22.58
N ASN A 8 20.54 -32.03 21.30
CA ASN A 8 19.66 -30.95 20.91
C ASN A 8 18.27 -31.30 21.41
N HIS A 9 17.80 -30.55 22.41
CA HIS A 9 16.39 -30.49 22.75
C HIS A 9 15.61 -30.14 21.48
N HIS A 10 14.87 -31.11 20.95
CA HIS A 10 13.71 -30.84 20.13
C HIS A 10 12.73 -30.06 21.02
N GLU A 11 12.78 -28.74 20.95
CA GLU A 11 11.69 -27.90 21.41
C GLU A 11 10.43 -28.37 20.69
N ALA A 12 9.44 -28.76 21.49
CA ALA A 12 8.16 -29.25 21.03
C ALA A 12 7.53 -28.23 20.06
N GLN A 13 7.46 -28.60 18.78
CA GLN A 13 6.76 -27.83 17.77
C GLN A 13 5.28 -27.69 18.16
N SER A 14 4.89 -26.45 18.44
CA SER A 14 3.51 -26.00 18.62
C SER A 14 2.57 -26.54 17.52
N SER A 15 1.45 -27.11 17.95
CA SER A 15 0.51 -27.96 17.19
C SER A 15 -0.47 -27.24 16.26
N LYS A 16 -0.13 -26.08 15.67
CA LYS A 16 -1.00 -25.35 14.71
C LYS A 16 -0.26 -24.92 13.44
N GLY A 17 -0.28 -25.76 12.40
CA GLY A 17 0.31 -25.43 11.10
C GLY A 17 -0.40 -24.29 10.35
N PRO A 18 0.29 -23.56 9.44
CA PRO A 18 -0.26 -22.41 8.69
C PRO A 18 -1.55 -22.70 7.93
N TYR A 19 -1.71 -23.92 7.40
CA TYR A 19 -2.91 -24.35 6.72
C TYR A 19 -4.14 -24.42 7.64
N LYS A 20 -3.98 -24.94 8.87
CA LYS A 20 -5.08 -25.00 9.85
C LYS A 20 -5.54 -23.60 10.26
N VAL A 21 -4.59 -22.68 10.45
CA VAL A 21 -4.89 -21.27 10.75
C VAL A 21 -5.64 -20.63 9.59
N PHE A 22 -5.20 -20.87 8.35
CA PHE A 22 -5.90 -20.38 7.17
C PHE A 22 -7.35 -20.84 7.10
N LEU A 23 -7.63 -22.14 7.30
CA LEU A 23 -9.00 -22.65 7.25
C LEU A 23 -9.88 -22.03 8.34
N ALA A 24 -9.35 -21.85 9.55
CA ALA A 24 -10.08 -21.21 10.64
C ALA A 24 -10.40 -19.74 10.35
N GLU A 25 -9.44 -18.98 9.83
CA GLU A 25 -9.65 -17.57 9.47
C GLU A 25 -10.58 -17.42 8.24
N MET A 26 -10.51 -18.34 7.28
CA MET A 26 -11.44 -18.38 6.16
C MET A 26 -12.88 -18.62 6.64
N GLN A 27 -13.09 -19.57 7.56
CA GLN A 27 -14.42 -19.79 8.13
C GLN A 27 -14.94 -18.55 8.85
N LYS A 28 -14.12 -17.89 9.67
CA LYS A 28 -14.51 -16.63 10.34
C LYS A 28 -14.87 -15.53 9.34
N MET A 29 -14.17 -15.46 8.20
CA MET A 29 -14.47 -14.50 7.13
C MET A 29 -15.81 -14.81 6.47
N LEU A 30 -16.09 -16.07 6.14
CA LEU A 30 -17.38 -16.51 5.59
C LEU A 30 -18.55 -16.27 6.55
N ASP A 31 -18.33 -16.47 7.86
CA ASP A 31 -19.29 -16.18 8.91
C ASP A 31 -19.57 -14.67 9.01
N LEU A 32 -18.51 -13.85 8.94
CA LEU A 32 -18.61 -12.40 8.98
C LEU A 32 -19.39 -11.83 7.80
N LEU A 33 -19.29 -12.47 6.63
CA LEU A 33 -20.07 -12.13 5.43
C LEU A 33 -21.49 -12.72 5.42
N ASN A 34 -21.91 -13.41 6.50
CA ASN A 34 -23.20 -14.08 6.61
C ASN A 34 -23.51 -15.02 5.41
N THR A 35 -22.48 -15.69 4.89
CA THR A 35 -22.67 -16.66 3.81
C THR A 35 -23.20 -17.99 4.37
N SER A 36 -23.95 -18.73 3.56
CA SER A 36 -24.34 -20.11 3.89
C SER A 36 -23.18 -21.11 3.79
N ASP A 37 -22.07 -20.70 3.17
CA ASP A 37 -20.95 -21.56 2.86
C ASP A 37 -20.12 -21.89 4.11
N ARG A 38 -19.66 -23.14 4.17
CA ARG A 38 -18.77 -23.64 5.21
C ARG A 38 -17.53 -24.24 4.59
N MET A 39 -16.38 -24.04 5.23
CA MET A 39 -15.13 -24.67 4.83
C MET A 39 -15.23 -26.21 4.86
N SER A 40 -16.07 -26.77 5.72
CA SER A 40 -16.32 -28.21 5.77
C SER A 40 -17.04 -28.78 4.55
N TYR A 41 -17.74 -27.96 3.76
CA TYR A 41 -18.42 -28.40 2.53
C TYR A 41 -17.44 -28.66 1.39
N TYR A 42 -16.24 -28.08 1.47
CA TYR A 42 -15.23 -28.21 0.44
C TYR A 42 -14.33 -29.44 0.67
N PRO A 43 -14.14 -30.28 -0.36
CA PRO A 43 -13.14 -31.36 -0.35
C PRO A 43 -11.73 -30.87 0.02
N ALA A 44 -10.90 -31.78 0.51
CA ALA A 44 -9.56 -31.44 1.01
C ALA A 44 -8.66 -30.80 -0.06
N ASP A 45 -8.71 -31.30 -1.29
CA ASP A 45 -8.00 -30.78 -2.45
C ASP A 45 -8.42 -29.34 -2.79
N ILE A 46 -9.73 -29.04 -2.76
CA ILE A 46 -10.25 -27.69 -2.99
C ILE A 46 -9.81 -26.73 -1.88
N ARG A 47 -9.85 -27.17 -0.62
CA ARG A 47 -9.35 -26.36 0.50
C ARG A 47 -7.84 -26.10 0.40
N HIS A 48 -7.06 -27.08 -0.03
CA HIS A 48 -5.63 -26.90 -0.29
C HIS A 48 -5.38 -25.94 -1.46
N ARG A 49 -6.21 -26.01 -2.51
CA ARG A 49 -6.16 -25.07 -3.63
C ARG A 49 -6.42 -23.63 -3.17
N MET A 50 -7.47 -23.39 -2.37
CA MET A 50 -7.74 -22.08 -1.75
C MET A 50 -6.52 -21.56 -0.99
N PHE A 51 -5.86 -22.42 -0.22
CA PHE A 51 -4.65 -22.06 0.53
C PHE A 51 -3.46 -21.71 -0.39
N SER A 52 -3.29 -22.41 -1.51
CA SER A 52 -2.20 -22.11 -2.46
C SER A 52 -2.37 -20.77 -3.18
N LEU A 53 -3.61 -20.29 -3.34
CA LEU A 53 -3.89 -19.00 -3.98
C LEU A 53 -3.52 -17.80 -3.10
N LYS A 54 -3.31 -18.01 -1.79
CA LYS A 54 -2.93 -16.95 -0.87
C LYS A 54 -1.53 -16.42 -1.21
N TYR A 55 -1.43 -15.11 -1.46
CA TYR A 55 -0.15 -14.43 -1.63
C TYR A 55 0.78 -14.65 -0.43
N LEU A 56 2.06 -14.83 -0.73
CA LEU A 56 3.13 -14.82 0.26
C LEU A 56 3.70 -13.40 0.34
N PHE A 57 3.41 -12.71 1.44
CA PHE A 57 4.07 -11.44 1.73
C PHE A 57 5.46 -11.73 2.28
N THR A 58 6.46 -11.07 1.70
CA THR A 58 7.78 -11.00 2.30
C THR A 58 8.05 -9.62 2.84
N SER A 59 9.07 -9.52 3.69
CA SER A 59 9.56 -8.21 4.12
C SER A 59 9.88 -7.35 2.89
N PRO A 60 9.62 -6.02 2.98
CA PRO A 60 9.97 -5.08 1.92
C PRO A 60 11.45 -5.18 1.55
N ALA A 61 11.74 -4.99 0.27
CA ALA A 61 13.09 -5.07 -0.26
C ALA A 61 13.61 -3.69 -0.68
N LYS A 62 14.93 -3.59 -0.74
CA LYS A 62 15.64 -2.38 -1.13
C LYS A 62 15.65 -2.25 -2.66
N GLY A 63 14.98 -1.24 -3.19
CA GLY A 63 14.95 -0.93 -4.62
C GLY A 63 16.17 -0.14 -5.12
N ASN A 64 16.78 0.69 -4.26
CA ASN A 64 18.02 1.42 -4.57
C ASN A 64 18.84 1.74 -3.32
N GLU A 65 20.07 2.24 -3.47
CA GLU A 65 21.04 2.49 -2.39
C GLU A 65 20.57 3.47 -1.31
N PHE A 66 19.63 4.36 -1.62
CA PHE A 66 19.14 5.44 -0.74
C PHE A 66 18.19 4.96 0.38
N VAL A 67 17.70 3.72 0.29
CA VAL A 67 16.87 3.09 1.32
C VAL A 67 17.73 2.37 2.36
N THR A 68 17.43 2.58 3.63
CA THR A 68 18.16 1.97 4.75
C THR A 68 17.41 0.77 5.33
N GLY A 69 18.13 -0.11 6.03
CA GLY A 69 17.52 -1.27 6.70
C GLY A 69 16.54 -0.87 7.82
N VAL A 70 16.79 0.25 8.50
CA VAL A 70 15.89 0.79 9.53
C VAL A 70 14.55 1.20 8.93
N GLU A 71 14.57 1.84 7.76
CA GLU A 71 13.35 2.23 7.04
C GLU A 71 12.56 1.01 6.58
N LEU A 72 13.23 0.00 6.00
CA LEU A 72 12.56 -1.25 5.60
C LEU A 72 11.93 -1.97 6.79
N HIS A 73 12.61 -2.00 7.94
CA HIS A 73 12.05 -2.60 9.16
C HIS A 73 10.83 -1.82 9.67
N HIS A 74 10.86 -0.48 9.60
CA HIS A 74 9.70 0.35 9.94
C HIS A 74 8.51 0.08 9.02
N ILE A 75 8.76 -0.02 7.71
CA ILE A 75 7.74 -0.33 6.71
C ILE A 75 7.17 -1.73 6.96
N ASP A 76 8.00 -2.76 7.19
CA ASP A 76 7.54 -4.12 7.49
C ASP A 76 6.64 -4.14 8.74
N ALA A 77 7.03 -3.45 9.81
CA ALA A 77 6.23 -3.34 11.03
C ALA A 77 4.85 -2.71 10.74
N LYS A 78 4.81 -1.64 9.96
CA LYS A 78 3.56 -0.98 9.55
C LYS A 78 2.71 -1.82 8.61
N THR A 79 3.31 -2.53 7.65
CA THR A 79 2.62 -3.47 6.77
C THR A 79 1.95 -4.59 7.57
N ARG A 80 2.65 -5.17 8.56
CA ARG A 80 2.09 -6.20 9.44
C ARG A 80 0.91 -5.67 10.27
N GLU A 81 1.01 -4.43 10.75
CA GLU A 81 -0.09 -3.76 11.45
C GLU A 81 -1.32 -3.63 10.53
N LEU A 82 -1.13 -3.07 9.33
CA LEU A 82 -2.20 -2.86 8.34
C LEU A 82 -2.93 -4.15 7.95
N LEU A 83 -2.19 -5.25 7.74
CA LEU A 83 -2.77 -6.53 7.33
C LEU A 83 -3.90 -7.00 8.27
N HIS A 84 -3.82 -6.63 9.56
CA HIS A 84 -4.75 -7.06 10.59
C HIS A 84 -5.74 -5.97 11.03
N GLN A 85 -5.55 -4.71 10.65
CA GLN A 85 -6.46 -3.62 10.98
C GLN A 85 -7.76 -3.70 10.18
N LYS A 86 -8.91 -3.61 10.85
CA LYS A 86 -10.25 -3.63 10.21
C LYS A 86 -10.67 -2.23 9.77
N VAL A 87 -10.07 -1.75 8.69
CA VAL A 87 -10.28 -0.39 8.18
C VAL A 87 -10.93 -0.34 6.79
N ILE A 88 -10.94 -1.45 6.05
CA ILE A 88 -11.49 -1.50 4.70
C ILE A 88 -13.02 -1.64 4.79
N PRO A 89 -13.81 -0.67 4.29
CA PRO A 89 -15.25 -0.81 4.21
C PRO A 89 -15.62 -1.86 3.16
N TYR A 90 -16.43 -2.84 3.55
CA TYR A 90 -16.99 -3.85 2.65
C TYR A 90 -18.47 -4.03 3.00
N GLU A 91 -19.35 -3.64 2.09
CA GLU A 91 -20.79 -3.55 2.34
C GLU A 91 -21.12 -2.77 3.62
N LYS A 92 -21.65 -3.43 4.66
CA LYS A 92 -22.04 -2.84 5.95
C LYS A 92 -21.02 -3.09 7.07
N ILE A 93 -19.90 -3.73 6.77
CA ILE A 93 -18.88 -4.12 7.74
C ILE A 93 -17.52 -3.52 7.40
N LYS A 94 -16.58 -3.63 8.34
CA LYS A 94 -15.16 -3.35 8.10
C LYS A 94 -14.36 -4.64 8.19
N ILE A 95 -13.52 -4.86 7.19
CA ILE A 95 -12.63 -6.01 7.09
C ILE A 95 -11.17 -5.54 7.04
N SER A 96 -10.24 -6.44 7.33
CA SER A 96 -8.80 -6.18 7.17
C SER A 96 -8.31 -6.58 5.78
N HIS A 97 -7.12 -6.13 5.37
CA HIS A 97 -6.49 -6.60 4.12
C HIS A 97 -6.30 -8.11 4.12
N TYR A 98 -5.98 -8.70 5.28
CA TYR A 98 -5.90 -10.15 5.40
C TYR A 98 -7.25 -10.82 5.11
N GLN A 99 -8.35 -10.29 5.62
CA GLN A 99 -9.69 -10.83 5.32
C GLN A 99 -10.08 -10.62 3.86
N LEU A 100 -9.73 -9.49 3.27
CA LEU A 100 -9.93 -9.23 1.83
C LEU A 100 -9.11 -10.19 0.96
N LEU A 101 -7.88 -10.53 1.37
CA LEU A 101 -7.08 -11.57 0.72
C LEU A 101 -7.75 -12.94 0.80
N LEU A 102 -8.31 -13.31 1.96
CA LEU A 102 -9.05 -14.56 2.12
C LEU A 102 -10.27 -14.59 1.21
N LEU A 103 -11.02 -13.48 1.14
CA LEU A 103 -12.15 -13.34 0.23
C LEU A 103 -11.71 -13.53 -1.23
N ASN A 104 -10.61 -12.91 -1.65
CA ASN A 104 -10.05 -13.12 -2.99
C ASN A 104 -9.72 -14.60 -3.26
N CYS A 105 -9.07 -15.30 -2.32
CA CYS A 105 -8.77 -16.73 -2.47
C CYS A 105 -10.04 -17.58 -2.63
N TYR A 106 -11.09 -17.25 -1.87
CA TYR A 106 -12.39 -17.90 -1.95
C TYR A 106 -13.06 -17.66 -3.31
N LEU A 107 -13.18 -16.40 -3.73
CA LEU A 107 -13.81 -16.02 -5.00
C LEU A 107 -13.11 -16.65 -6.21
N LYS A 108 -11.78 -16.65 -6.22
CA LYS A 108 -10.98 -17.26 -7.28
C LYS A 108 -11.18 -18.77 -7.36
N THR A 109 -11.31 -19.44 -6.21
CA THR A 109 -11.63 -20.87 -6.18
C THR A 109 -13.06 -21.14 -6.66
N ARG A 110 -14.05 -20.33 -6.28
CA ARG A 110 -15.43 -20.44 -6.78
C ARG A 110 -15.49 -20.30 -8.30
N TYR A 111 -14.71 -19.38 -8.86
CA TYR A 111 -14.60 -19.22 -10.31
C TYR A 111 -13.92 -20.42 -10.98
N GLU A 112 -12.85 -20.98 -10.41
CA GLU A 112 -12.21 -22.20 -10.92
C GLU A 112 -13.19 -23.41 -10.92
N LEU A 113 -14.01 -23.54 -9.87
CA LEU A 113 -15.06 -24.57 -9.82
C LEU A 113 -16.14 -24.33 -10.86
N ALA A 114 -16.62 -23.10 -11.00
CA ALA A 114 -17.62 -22.74 -12.01
C ALA A 114 -17.12 -23.02 -13.44
N LYS A 115 -15.83 -22.79 -13.73
CA LYS A 115 -15.23 -23.18 -15.02
C LYS A 115 -15.34 -24.69 -15.27
N LYS A 116 -15.06 -25.50 -14.25
CA LYS A 116 -15.15 -26.96 -14.36
C LYS A 116 -16.58 -27.41 -14.60
N ASP A 117 -17.54 -26.83 -13.88
CA ASP A 117 -18.96 -27.14 -14.04
C ASP A 117 -19.49 -26.72 -15.41
N HIS A 118 -19.04 -25.56 -15.92
CA HIS A 118 -19.34 -25.10 -17.27
C HIS A 118 -18.81 -26.05 -18.35
N LEU A 119 -17.55 -26.50 -18.22
CA LEU A 119 -16.97 -27.50 -19.14
C LEU A 119 -17.73 -28.83 -19.14
N ASN A 120 -18.39 -29.17 -18.03
CA ASN A 120 -19.23 -30.36 -17.90
C ASN A 120 -20.69 -30.12 -18.33
N GLY A 121 -21.04 -28.94 -18.85
CA GLY A 121 -22.39 -28.57 -19.27
C GLY A 121 -23.37 -28.32 -18.12
N LEU A 122 -22.88 -28.13 -16.89
CA LEU A 122 -23.71 -27.93 -15.69
C LEU A 122 -23.95 -26.45 -15.36
N LEU A 123 -23.30 -25.53 -16.08
CA LEU A 123 -23.34 -24.10 -15.80
C LEU A 123 -23.34 -23.31 -17.12
N ASP A 124 -24.23 -22.32 -17.24
CA ASP A 124 -24.32 -21.47 -18.42
C ASP A 124 -23.24 -20.37 -18.47
N ASP A 125 -23.09 -19.75 -19.64
CA ASP A 125 -22.10 -18.71 -19.91
C ASP A 125 -22.30 -17.45 -19.05
N ASP A 126 -23.56 -17.06 -18.81
CA ASP A 126 -23.90 -15.86 -18.06
C ASP A 126 -23.47 -15.99 -16.59
N LEU A 127 -23.70 -17.16 -16.01
CA LEU A 127 -23.30 -17.46 -14.65
C LEU A 127 -21.78 -17.59 -14.52
N LEU A 128 -21.10 -18.20 -15.50
CA LEU A 128 -19.63 -18.24 -15.55
C LEU A 128 -19.04 -16.83 -15.59
N LYS A 129 -19.60 -15.95 -16.41
CA LYS A 129 -19.19 -14.56 -16.52
C LYS A 129 -19.35 -13.82 -15.20
N ARG A 130 -20.47 -14.00 -14.48
CA ARG A 130 -20.66 -13.41 -13.14
C ARG A 130 -19.58 -13.86 -12.15
N TYR A 131 -19.21 -15.14 -12.13
CA TYR A 131 -18.12 -15.63 -11.29
C TYR A 131 -16.77 -15.01 -11.68
N SER A 132 -16.51 -14.87 -12.98
CA SER A 132 -15.31 -14.20 -13.49
C SER A 132 -15.23 -12.74 -13.02
N ASP A 133 -16.31 -11.99 -13.20
CA ASP A 133 -16.38 -10.57 -12.87
C ASP A 133 -16.20 -10.32 -11.37
N VAL A 134 -16.85 -11.13 -10.53
CA VAL A 134 -16.73 -11.03 -9.07
C VAL A 134 -15.33 -11.43 -8.61
N SER A 135 -14.74 -12.48 -9.19
CA SER A 135 -13.36 -12.88 -8.88
C SER A 135 -12.36 -11.78 -9.26
N GLY A 136 -12.49 -11.18 -10.45
CA GLY A 136 -11.62 -10.10 -10.90
C GLY A 136 -11.70 -8.87 -9.99
N LYS A 137 -12.92 -8.43 -9.65
CA LYS A 137 -13.14 -7.33 -8.70
C LYS A 137 -12.53 -7.58 -7.32
N GLY A 138 -12.55 -8.82 -6.84
CA GLY A 138 -11.94 -9.21 -5.57
C GLY A 138 -10.41 -9.11 -5.59
N GLU A 139 -9.78 -9.52 -6.70
CA GLU A 139 -8.33 -9.42 -6.91
C GLU A 139 -7.89 -7.96 -7.01
N ASP A 140 -8.60 -7.16 -7.83
CA ASP A 140 -8.34 -5.74 -8.00
C ASP A 140 -8.50 -4.97 -6.69
N ALA A 141 -9.60 -5.21 -5.95
CA ALA A 141 -9.85 -4.55 -4.67
C ALA A 141 -8.74 -4.84 -3.65
N PHE A 142 -8.29 -6.10 -3.56
CA PHE A 142 -7.19 -6.47 -2.68
C PHE A 142 -5.89 -5.73 -3.05
N LEU A 143 -5.49 -5.78 -4.33
CA LEU A 143 -4.25 -5.16 -4.78
C LEU A 143 -4.29 -3.63 -4.64
N GLN A 144 -5.40 -2.99 -5.00
CA GLN A 144 -5.57 -1.54 -4.87
C GLN A 144 -5.50 -1.09 -3.42
N CYS A 145 -6.25 -1.71 -2.50
CA CYS A 145 -6.19 -1.37 -1.08
C CYS A 145 -4.78 -1.61 -0.51
N PHE A 146 -4.14 -2.71 -0.88
CA PHE A 146 -2.79 -3.03 -0.43
C PHE A 146 -1.77 -1.97 -0.90
N LEU A 147 -1.79 -1.62 -2.19
CA LEU A 147 -0.88 -0.63 -2.77
C LEU A 147 -1.11 0.78 -2.24
N LEU A 148 -2.37 1.22 -2.10
CA LEU A 148 -2.72 2.54 -1.60
C LEU A 148 -2.26 2.74 -0.15
N ASP A 149 -2.42 1.73 0.71
CA ASP A 149 -1.97 1.85 2.10
C ASP A 149 -0.45 1.78 2.24
N HIS A 150 0.25 1.04 1.38
CA HIS A 150 1.72 1.12 1.32
C HIS A 150 2.19 2.48 0.85
N LEU A 151 1.54 3.05 -0.18
CA LEU A 151 1.84 4.40 -0.64
C LEU A 151 1.59 5.43 0.46
N LYS A 152 0.56 5.24 1.29
CA LYS A 152 0.29 6.09 2.46
C LYS A 152 1.41 6.00 3.50
N ILE A 153 1.92 4.81 3.82
CA ILE A 153 3.08 4.64 4.71
C ILE A 153 4.29 5.41 4.14
N LEU A 154 4.60 5.20 2.86
CA LEU A 154 5.75 5.86 2.22
C LEU A 154 5.61 7.37 2.14
N THR A 155 4.39 7.86 1.94
CA THR A 155 4.07 9.30 1.94
C THR A 155 4.28 9.90 3.32
N GLN A 156 3.84 9.21 4.39
CA GLN A 156 4.11 9.62 5.77
C GLN A 156 5.61 9.71 6.05
N MET A 157 6.40 8.76 5.54
CA MET A 157 7.86 8.74 5.72
C MET A 157 8.60 9.76 4.85
N SER A 158 8.00 10.24 3.76
CA SER A 158 8.63 11.15 2.81
C SER A 158 8.73 12.56 3.38
N ASN A 159 9.87 13.21 3.18
CA ASN A 159 10.13 14.57 3.65
C ASN A 159 10.87 15.37 2.56
N PRO A 160 10.36 16.55 2.15
CA PRO A 160 10.95 17.35 1.08
C PRO A 160 12.42 17.74 1.27
N GLU A 161 12.89 17.87 2.51
CA GLU A 161 14.28 18.21 2.83
C GLU A 161 15.22 17.01 2.82
N HIS A 162 14.68 15.79 2.97
CA HIS A 162 15.49 14.60 3.24
C HIS A 162 15.45 13.59 2.09
N LYS A 163 14.26 13.10 1.73
CA LYS A 163 14.04 12.17 0.62
C LYS A 163 12.55 11.86 0.44
N TYR A 164 12.22 11.45 -0.76
CA TYR A 164 10.91 10.89 -1.12
C TYR A 164 11.01 9.37 -1.26
N PHE A 165 10.00 8.65 -0.79
CA PHE A 165 9.89 7.21 -0.96
C PHE A 165 8.85 6.89 -2.03
N ALA A 166 9.18 5.96 -2.91
CA ALA A 166 8.27 5.35 -3.88
C ALA A 166 8.32 3.83 -3.73
N LEU A 167 7.41 3.12 -4.39
CA LEU A 167 7.41 1.67 -4.40
C LEU A 167 7.28 1.10 -5.81
N ASP A 168 7.63 -0.17 -5.93
CA ASP A 168 7.19 -1.06 -6.99
C ASP A 168 6.71 -2.36 -6.35
N LEU A 169 5.82 -3.08 -7.03
CA LEU A 169 5.32 -4.37 -6.59
C LEU A 169 5.81 -5.45 -7.54
N THR A 170 6.78 -6.25 -7.08
CA THR A 170 7.35 -7.33 -7.87
C THR A 170 6.71 -8.66 -7.50
N PRO A 171 5.79 -9.19 -8.33
CA PRO A 171 5.32 -10.56 -8.18
C PRO A 171 6.43 -11.52 -8.58
N SER A 172 6.64 -12.56 -7.78
CA SER A 172 7.57 -13.64 -8.10
C SER A 172 6.93 -14.99 -7.80
N LEU A 173 7.34 -16.02 -8.53
CA LEU A 173 6.92 -17.38 -8.23
C LEU A 173 7.78 -17.92 -7.09
N ALA A 174 7.14 -18.32 -6.00
CA ALA A 174 7.76 -19.05 -4.93
C ALA A 174 7.46 -20.54 -5.09
N ASN A 175 8.52 -21.33 -5.28
CA ASN A 175 8.44 -22.79 -5.15
C ASN A 175 8.21 -23.10 -3.68
N SER A 176 7.00 -23.51 -3.34
CA SER A 176 6.63 -23.85 -1.97
C SER A 176 6.09 -25.28 -1.90
N VAL A 177 6.23 -25.92 -0.74
CA VAL A 177 5.64 -27.24 -0.50
C VAL A 177 4.12 -27.13 -0.66
N GLY A 178 3.57 -27.73 -1.73
CA GLY A 178 2.15 -27.64 -2.10
C GLY A 178 1.84 -26.85 -3.38
N GLY A 179 2.85 -26.36 -4.11
CA GLY A 179 2.71 -25.78 -5.45
C GLY A 179 3.35 -24.41 -5.62
N ASN A 180 3.22 -23.85 -6.84
CA ASN A 180 3.68 -22.50 -7.17
C ASN A 180 2.77 -21.48 -6.49
N ARG A 181 3.34 -20.70 -5.56
CA ARG A 181 2.64 -19.59 -4.91
C ARG A 181 3.17 -18.28 -5.45
N VAL A 182 2.31 -17.27 -5.52
CA VAL A 182 2.76 -15.93 -5.86
C VAL A 182 3.26 -15.25 -4.60
N LYS A 183 4.53 -14.87 -4.61
CA LYS A 183 5.16 -14.02 -3.62
C LYS A 183 5.05 -12.57 -4.09
N LEU A 184 4.56 -11.71 -3.19
CA LEU A 184 4.49 -10.27 -3.40
C LEU A 184 5.59 -9.61 -2.59
N THR A 185 6.56 -9.01 -3.29
CA THR A 185 7.62 -8.18 -2.68
C THR A 185 7.30 -6.72 -2.96
N VAL A 186 7.29 -5.90 -1.91
CA VAL A 186 7.25 -4.44 -2.06
C VAL A 186 8.69 -3.96 -2.15
N ASP A 187 9.11 -3.54 -3.33
CA ASP A 187 10.41 -2.92 -3.54
C ASP A 187 10.30 -1.43 -3.22
N VAL A 188 11.08 -0.95 -2.27
CA VAL A 188 11.03 0.44 -1.81
C VAL A 188 12.19 1.20 -2.43
N PHE A 189 11.90 2.33 -3.06
CA PHE A 189 12.87 3.24 -3.66
C PHE A 189 12.89 4.54 -2.88
N ALA A 190 14.06 5.15 -2.74
CA ALA A 190 14.19 6.50 -2.18
C ALA A 190 14.89 7.43 -3.16
N PHE A 191 14.44 8.68 -3.18
CA PHE A 191 14.95 9.72 -4.07
C PHE A 191 15.47 10.88 -3.23
N PRO A 192 16.69 11.38 -3.50
CA PRO A 192 17.22 12.54 -2.81
C PRO A 192 16.34 13.78 -3.06
N PRO A 193 16.43 14.78 -2.18
CA PRO A 193 15.60 15.97 -2.28
C PRO A 193 16.04 16.81 -3.49
N ASN A 194 15.07 17.33 -4.25
CA ASN A 194 15.34 18.25 -5.35
C ASN A 194 15.42 19.68 -4.81
N LYS A 195 16.65 20.09 -4.46
CA LYS A 195 16.95 21.40 -3.87
C LYS A 195 17.32 22.42 -4.95
N GLN A 196 16.75 23.60 -4.87
CA GLN A 196 17.09 24.76 -5.70
C GLN A 196 17.35 25.99 -4.84
N ILE A 197 18.02 26.99 -5.42
CA ILE A 197 18.19 28.32 -4.81
C ILE A 197 17.34 29.29 -5.62
N LEU A 198 16.34 29.89 -4.97
CA LEU A 198 15.52 30.94 -5.56
C LEU A 198 15.82 32.29 -4.88
N HIS A 199 15.84 33.36 -5.66
CA HIS A 199 15.97 34.71 -5.12
C HIS A 199 14.58 35.25 -4.78
N ILE A 200 14.34 35.54 -3.50
CA ILE A 200 13.10 36.13 -3.02
C ILE A 200 13.44 37.45 -2.35
N HIS A 201 13.01 38.56 -2.94
CA HIS A 201 13.42 39.92 -2.56
C HIS A 201 14.95 40.06 -2.52
N ASP A 202 15.64 39.63 -3.58
CA ASP A 202 17.11 39.64 -3.73
C ASP A 202 17.90 38.75 -2.74
N PHE A 203 17.23 38.07 -1.82
CA PHE A 203 17.88 37.11 -0.93
C PHE A 203 17.85 35.71 -1.52
N PRO A 204 19.01 35.02 -1.65
CA PRO A 204 19.03 33.63 -2.04
C PRO A 204 18.43 32.77 -0.93
N ARG A 205 17.40 31.99 -1.27
CA ARG A 205 16.69 31.09 -0.36
C ARG A 205 16.73 29.67 -0.89
N PRO A 206 17.15 28.67 -0.07
CA PRO A 206 17.00 27.29 -0.45
C PRO A 206 15.53 26.90 -0.43
N VAL A 207 15.12 26.23 -1.50
CA VAL A 207 13.78 25.68 -1.65
C VAL A 207 13.88 24.21 -2.09
N TYR A 208 12.88 23.43 -1.73
CA TYR A 208 12.80 22.00 -1.99
C TYR A 208 11.57 21.73 -2.81
N ALA A 209 11.70 21.00 -3.92
CA ALA A 209 10.56 20.66 -4.75
C ALA A 209 9.60 19.76 -3.97
N MET A 210 8.31 20.07 -4.05
CA MET A 210 7.24 19.26 -3.50
C MET A 210 6.91 18.12 -4.46
N GLY A 211 6.67 16.93 -3.94
CA GLY A 211 6.30 15.78 -4.77
C GLY A 211 5.72 14.62 -3.98
N THR A 212 5.37 13.56 -4.70
CA THR A 212 4.86 12.30 -4.14
C THR A 212 5.53 11.14 -4.84
N GLY A 213 5.96 10.13 -4.08
CA GLY A 213 6.35 8.86 -4.69
C GLY A 213 5.20 8.18 -5.42
N THR A 214 5.50 7.32 -6.37
CA THR A 214 4.50 6.56 -7.13
C THR A 214 4.68 5.06 -6.92
N ILE A 215 3.76 4.27 -7.49
CA ILE A 215 3.78 2.80 -7.51
C ILE A 215 4.70 2.27 -8.65
N HIS A 216 5.35 3.17 -9.39
CA HIS A 216 6.26 2.84 -10.49
C HIS A 216 7.62 3.49 -10.26
N HIS A 217 8.18 3.30 -9.06
CA HIS A 217 9.54 3.68 -8.70
C HIS A 217 9.95 5.10 -9.16
N SER A 218 9.03 6.07 -9.06
CA SER A 218 9.28 7.45 -9.48
C SER A 218 8.68 8.45 -8.51
N VAL A 219 9.07 9.72 -8.65
CA VAL A 219 8.48 10.84 -7.92
C VAL A 219 7.71 11.70 -8.90
N ASN A 220 6.44 11.91 -8.63
CA ASN A 220 5.63 12.91 -9.31
C ASN A 220 5.82 14.25 -8.59
N TRP A 221 6.49 15.20 -9.24
CA TRP A 221 6.68 16.54 -8.70
C TRP A 221 5.39 17.34 -8.82
N THR A 222 5.02 18.02 -7.74
CA THR A 222 3.81 18.84 -7.69
C THR A 222 3.98 20.07 -8.56
N ASN A 223 3.00 20.29 -9.43
CA ASN A 223 2.86 21.50 -10.22
C ASN A 223 1.49 22.13 -9.96
N ILE A 224 1.40 23.44 -10.16
CA ILE A 224 0.16 24.20 -10.15
C ILE A 224 -0.09 24.80 -11.53
N ASP A 225 -1.34 24.79 -11.96
CA ASP A 225 -1.77 25.48 -13.17
C ASP A 225 -1.63 27.00 -12.98
N ALA A 226 -0.91 27.65 -13.90
CA ALA A 226 -0.68 29.09 -13.90
C ALA A 226 -1.99 29.89 -13.97
N HIS A 227 -3.05 29.34 -14.58
CA HIS A 227 -4.37 29.98 -14.62
C HIS A 227 -4.96 30.21 -13.22
N LEU A 228 -4.60 29.38 -12.22
CA LEU A 228 -5.02 29.59 -10.83
C LEU A 228 -4.45 30.87 -10.22
N LEU A 229 -3.38 31.43 -10.81
CA LEU A 229 -2.78 32.69 -10.40
C LEU A 229 -3.39 33.90 -11.11
N GLY A 230 -4.24 33.69 -12.12
CA GLY A 230 -4.89 34.74 -12.92
C GLY A 230 -3.91 35.82 -13.41
N ASP A 231 -4.35 37.08 -13.42
CA ASP A 231 -3.57 38.21 -13.93
C ASP A 231 -2.27 38.55 -13.17
N SER A 232 -1.88 37.80 -12.14
CA SER A 232 -0.61 38.04 -11.45
C SER A 232 0.56 37.28 -12.07
N TYR A 233 0.29 36.27 -12.90
CA TYR A 233 1.34 35.53 -13.59
C TYR A 233 1.32 35.87 -15.08
N HIS A 234 2.45 36.39 -15.56
CA HIS A 234 2.67 36.76 -16.97
C HIS A 234 3.83 35.98 -17.60
N GLY A 235 4.28 34.91 -16.94
CA GLY A 235 5.36 34.10 -17.46
C GLY A 235 4.87 33.15 -18.57
N PRO A 236 5.81 32.50 -19.28
CA PRO A 236 5.49 31.67 -20.43
C PRO A 236 5.01 30.25 -20.06
N SER A 237 5.12 29.83 -18.80
CA SER A 237 4.84 28.44 -18.40
C SER A 237 3.39 28.26 -17.94
N GLU A 238 2.67 27.30 -18.53
CA GLU A 238 1.31 26.94 -18.12
C GLU A 238 1.27 26.17 -16.79
N GLN A 239 2.39 25.55 -16.40
CA GLN A 239 2.53 24.78 -15.17
C GLN A 239 3.74 25.27 -14.39
N LEU A 240 3.55 25.50 -13.09
CA LEU A 240 4.57 26.01 -12.19
C LEU A 240 4.91 24.97 -11.14
N GLY A 241 6.20 24.64 -11.03
CA GLY A 241 6.68 23.76 -9.97
C GLY A 241 6.41 24.33 -8.59
N VAL A 242 5.94 23.49 -7.68
CA VAL A 242 5.68 23.89 -6.29
C VAL A 242 6.91 23.55 -5.45
N TYR A 243 7.38 24.55 -4.71
CA TYR A 243 8.55 24.42 -3.85
C TYR A 243 8.23 24.91 -2.44
N ILE A 244 8.89 24.32 -1.44
CA ILE A 244 8.79 24.73 -0.04
C ILE A 244 10.16 25.19 0.49
N GLN A 245 10.17 26.28 1.25
CA GLN A 245 11.36 26.73 1.96
C GLN A 245 11.57 25.87 3.22
N SER A 246 12.82 25.57 3.57
CA SER A 246 13.11 24.73 4.74
C SER A 246 12.52 25.28 6.04
N HIS A 247 12.66 26.59 6.24
CA HIS A 247 12.10 27.21 7.45
C HIS A 247 10.58 27.13 7.52
N ALA A 248 9.86 27.01 6.39
CA ALA A 248 8.41 26.86 6.38
C ALA A 248 7.99 25.49 6.94
N LEU A 249 8.75 24.43 6.66
CA LEU A 249 8.54 23.09 7.24
C LEU A 249 8.71 23.11 8.75
N LYS A 250 9.78 23.75 9.23
CA LYS A 250 10.03 23.92 10.67
C LYS A 250 8.91 24.73 11.34
N ARG A 251 8.46 25.82 10.71
CA ARG A 251 7.34 26.62 11.22
C ARG A 251 6.02 25.85 11.25
N LEU A 252 5.79 24.96 10.28
CA LEU A 252 4.62 24.09 10.27
C LEU A 252 4.63 23.16 11.49
N GLN A 253 5.79 22.57 11.79
CA GLN A 253 5.97 21.71 12.96
C GLN A 253 5.81 22.48 14.29
N GLU A 254 6.38 23.69 14.39
CA GLU A 254 6.24 24.54 15.58
C GLU A 254 4.78 24.99 15.83
N ARG A 255 3.97 25.12 14.77
CA ARG A 255 2.57 25.60 14.87
C ARG A 255 1.55 24.48 14.98
N LEU A 256 1.87 23.29 14.47
CA LEU A 256 1.06 22.09 14.55
C LEU A 256 1.69 21.12 15.54
N ASP A 257 2.01 21.61 16.74
CA ASP A 257 2.77 20.91 17.79
C ASP A 257 2.12 19.60 18.28
N ILE A 258 0.83 19.41 18.00
CA ILE A 258 0.08 18.18 18.28
C ILE A 258 0.42 17.05 17.29
N LEU A 259 0.87 17.38 16.07
CA LEU A 259 1.15 16.39 15.02
C LEU A 259 2.60 15.91 15.08
N ASP A 260 2.78 14.59 15.05
CA ASP A 260 4.11 14.03 14.82
C ASP A 260 4.60 14.29 13.38
N GLN A 261 5.88 14.00 13.13
CA GLN A 261 6.49 14.24 11.82
C GLN A 261 5.78 13.47 10.69
N TYR A 262 5.30 12.25 10.95
CA TYR A 262 4.63 11.42 9.95
C TYR A 262 3.27 12.00 9.56
N ALA A 263 2.50 12.46 10.55
CA ALA A 263 1.23 13.12 10.35
C ALA A 263 1.41 14.47 9.62
N LEU A 264 2.46 15.22 9.95
CA LEU A 264 2.79 16.47 9.27
C LEU A 264 3.18 16.24 7.81
N ASN A 265 4.01 15.24 7.51
CA ASN A 265 4.39 14.89 6.14
C ASN A 265 3.16 14.48 5.31
N TYR A 266 2.29 13.64 5.86
CA TYR A 266 1.06 13.22 5.18
C TYR A 266 0.10 14.38 4.96
N THR A 267 -0.04 15.27 5.95
CA THR A 267 -0.84 16.48 5.84
C THR A 267 -0.33 17.39 4.73
N LEU A 268 0.99 17.61 4.69
CA LEU A 268 1.62 18.44 3.67
C LEU A 268 1.37 17.86 2.28
N TRP A 269 1.51 16.55 2.11
CA TRP A 269 1.14 15.85 0.89
C TRP A 269 -0.34 16.04 0.54
N ASN A 270 -1.27 15.76 1.47
CA ASN A 270 -2.71 15.81 1.22
C ASN A 270 -3.15 17.22 0.74
N ASN A 271 -2.49 18.26 1.24
CA ASN A 271 -2.74 19.64 0.85
C ASN A 271 -2.12 20.01 -0.50
N THR A 272 -1.06 19.33 -0.94
CA THR A 272 -0.27 19.70 -2.13
C THR A 272 -0.39 18.72 -3.29
N VAL A 273 -0.99 17.54 -3.11
CA VAL A 273 -1.12 16.51 -4.15
C VAL A 273 -1.99 16.97 -5.34
N SER A 274 -2.96 17.84 -5.09
CA SER A 274 -3.81 18.42 -6.14
C SER A 274 -4.30 19.81 -5.70
N ILE A 275 -3.52 20.83 -6.08
CA ILE A 275 -3.89 22.23 -5.82
C ILE A 275 -4.91 22.66 -6.88
N LYS A 276 -6.17 22.79 -6.47
CA LYS A 276 -7.28 23.18 -7.36
C LYS A 276 -7.72 24.64 -7.22
N GLN A 277 -7.31 25.29 -6.13
CA GLN A 277 -7.68 26.66 -5.84
C GLN A 277 -6.61 27.34 -5.02
N VAL A 278 -6.51 28.67 -5.18
CA VAL A 278 -5.64 29.52 -4.39
C VAL A 278 -6.41 30.77 -4.00
N TYR A 279 -6.32 31.18 -2.74
CA TYR A 279 -6.96 32.39 -2.25
C TYR A 279 -5.99 33.57 -2.29
N ARG A 280 -6.48 34.73 -2.71
CA ARG A 280 -5.72 35.98 -2.63
C ARG A 280 -6.05 36.68 -1.31
N TYR A 281 -5.04 36.96 -0.50
CA TYR A 281 -5.20 37.71 0.75
C TYR A 281 -3.98 38.58 1.04
N LYS A 282 -4.18 39.90 1.17
CA LYS A 282 -3.12 40.88 1.48
C LYS A 282 -1.88 40.76 0.57
N GLY A 283 -2.07 40.53 -0.72
CA GLY A 283 -0.98 40.37 -1.69
C GLY A 283 -0.32 38.98 -1.71
N TYR A 284 -0.79 38.05 -0.88
CA TYR A 284 -0.31 36.67 -0.86
C TYR A 284 -1.27 35.71 -1.53
N TYR A 285 -0.69 34.66 -2.11
CA TYR A 285 -1.36 33.46 -2.57
C TYR A 285 -1.39 32.44 -1.44
N LEU A 286 -2.58 32.11 -0.94
CA LEU A 286 -2.79 31.17 0.15
C LEU A 286 -3.37 29.87 -0.39
N LEU A 287 -2.70 28.77 -0.06
CA LEU A 287 -3.24 27.43 -0.24
C LEU A 287 -4.18 27.14 0.95
N PRO A 288 -5.48 26.85 0.72
CA PRO A 288 -6.36 26.47 1.80
C PRO A 288 -5.94 25.13 2.38
N TYR A 289 -6.04 25.02 3.70
CA TYR A 289 -5.80 23.75 4.38
C TYR A 289 -7.07 22.88 4.30
N LEU A 290 -6.92 21.66 3.79
CA LEU A 290 -7.96 20.64 3.61
C LEU A 290 -8.00 19.64 4.76
#